data_AF-A0A7S4BG89-F1
#
_entry.id   AF-A0A7S4BG89-F1
#
_cell.length_a   1.000
_cell.length_b   1.000
_cell.length_c   1.000
_cell.angle_alpha   90.00
_cell.angle_beta   90.00
_cell.angle_gamma   90.00
#
_symmetry.space_group_name_H-M   'P 1'
#
loop_
_entity.id
_entity.type
_entity.pdbx_description
1 polymer ?
#
loop_
_entity_poly.entity_id
_entity_poly.type
_entity_poly.pdbx_seq_one_letter_code
_entity_poly.pdbx_strand_id
1 'polypeptide(L)'
;PGAGALNQTVADLAVLVREQAAQSVEDFKACEMWIAMKAPAISDGNNFGVDVQNYVASELKTMRHAMQAMIDGASNYHWQRGAGLEKLVATVSHDTEESTSTETEEGKSKAKSNKS
;
A
#
# COMPACT_ATOMS: atom_id res chain seq x y z
N PRO A 1 -13.76 18.09 -3.54
CA PRO A 1 -13.04 17.18 -2.62
C PRO A 1 -11.83 17.91 -2.02
N GLY A 2 -11.75 18.03 -0.68
CA GLY A 2 -10.62 18.69 -0.02
C GLY A 2 -9.30 17.93 -0.18
N ALA A 3 -8.17 18.62 0.04
CA ALA A 3 -6.85 18.01 0.08
C ALA A 3 -6.84 16.90 1.16
N GLY A 4 -6.85 15.64 0.73
CA GLY A 4 -6.82 14.48 1.63
C GLY A 4 -7.98 13.49 1.50
N ALA A 5 -9.05 13.83 0.78
CA ALA A 5 -10.19 12.93 0.55
C ALA A 5 -9.74 11.56 0.03
N LEU A 6 -10.36 10.48 0.50
CA LEU A 6 -10.02 9.10 0.13
C LEU A 6 -10.16 8.88 -1.38
N ASN A 7 -9.27 8.08 -1.97
CA ASN A 7 -9.46 7.61 -3.34
C ASN A 7 -10.46 6.44 -3.30
N GLN A 8 -11.73 6.74 -3.58
CA GLN A 8 -12.81 5.76 -3.46
C GLN A 8 -12.61 4.55 -4.37
N THR A 9 -12.15 4.75 -5.61
CA THR A 9 -11.87 3.66 -6.55
C THR A 9 -10.82 2.69 -5.99
N VAL A 10 -9.74 3.20 -5.40
CA VAL A 10 -8.72 2.35 -4.80
C VAL A 10 -9.22 1.69 -3.53
N ALA A 11 -10.03 2.39 -2.71
CA ALA A 11 -10.62 1.83 -1.51
C ALA A 11 -11.54 0.64 -1.82
N ASP A 12 -12.41 0.78 -2.82
CA ASP A 12 -13.34 -0.29 -3.23
C ASP A 12 -12.59 -1.50 -3.80
N LEU A 13 -11.58 -1.25 -4.65
CA LEU A 13 -10.71 -2.31 -5.16
C LEU A 13 -9.90 -2.99 -4.06
N ALA A 14 -9.42 -2.24 -3.07
CA ALA A 14 -8.64 -2.78 -1.97
C ALA A 14 -9.46 -3.76 -1.12
N VAL A 15 -10.76 -3.50 -0.92
CA VAL A 15 -11.66 -4.44 -0.23
C VAL A 15 -11.78 -5.73 -1.03
N LEU A 16 -12.14 -5.64 -2.31
CA LEU A 16 -12.31 -6.80 -3.17
C LEU A 16 -11.04 -7.66 -3.26
N VAL A 17 -9.89 -7.04 -3.49
CA VAL A 17 -8.61 -7.75 -3.61
C VAL A 17 -8.23 -8.44 -2.30
N ARG A 18 -8.44 -7.78 -1.15
CA ARG A 18 -8.14 -8.37 0.16
C ARG A 18 -9.00 -9.60 0.44
N GLU A 19 -10.29 -9.54 0.13
CA GLU A 19 -11.22 -10.66 0.37
C GLU A 19 -10.85 -11.86 -0.50
N GLN A 20 -10.60 -11.64 -1.80
CA GLN A 20 -10.24 -12.73 -2.72
C GLN A 20 -8.85 -13.32 -2.39
N ALA A 21 -7.89 -12.48 -2.00
CA ALA A 21 -6.58 -12.95 -1.55
C ALA A 21 -6.67 -13.74 -0.24
N ALA A 22 -7.53 -13.33 0.70
CA ALA A 22 -7.75 -14.07 1.95
C ALA A 22 -8.34 -15.46 1.69
N GLN A 23 -9.37 -15.56 0.84
CA GLN A 23 -9.92 -16.85 0.43
C GLN A 23 -8.85 -17.73 -0.23
N SER A 24 -8.07 -17.15 -1.15
CA SER A 24 -6.99 -17.86 -1.84
C SER A 24 -5.93 -18.39 -0.86
N VAL A 25 -5.60 -17.64 0.20
CA VAL A 25 -4.68 -18.11 1.26
C VAL A 25 -5.23 -19.37 1.94
N GLU A 26 -6.53 -19.42 2.23
CA GLU A 26 -7.17 -20.59 2.84
C GLU A 26 -7.16 -21.80 1.89
N ASP A 27 -7.46 -21.57 0.61
CA ASP A 27 -7.46 -22.61 -0.42
C ASP A 27 -6.05 -23.20 -0.61
N PHE A 28 -5.01 -22.37 -0.66
CA PHE A 28 -3.63 -22.85 -0.74
C PHE A 28 -3.23 -23.64 0.52
N LYS A 29 -3.63 -23.21 1.72
CA LYS A 29 -3.38 -23.98 2.96
C LYS A 29 -4.06 -25.35 2.91
N ALA A 30 -5.31 -25.40 2.44
CA ALA A 30 -6.04 -26.65 2.32
C ALA A 30 -5.34 -27.63 1.35
N CYS A 31 -4.86 -27.13 0.21
CA CYS A 31 -4.08 -27.91 -0.74
C CYS A 31 -2.73 -28.38 -0.16
N GLU A 32 -1.98 -27.51 0.51
CA GLU A 32 -0.73 -27.86 1.22
C GLU A 32 -0.97 -29.00 2.22
N MET A 33 -2.01 -28.88 3.05
CA MET A 33 -2.39 -29.89 4.03
C MET A 33 -2.81 -31.20 3.37
N TRP A 34 -3.56 -31.14 2.28
CA TRP A 34 -3.97 -32.33 1.53
C TRP A 34 -2.78 -33.09 0.97
N ILE A 35 -1.80 -32.41 0.37
CA ILE A 35 -0.56 -33.04 -0.11
C ILE A 35 0.21 -33.66 1.07
N ALA A 36 0.35 -32.94 2.18
CA ALA A 36 1.06 -33.45 3.36
C ALA A 36 0.43 -34.74 3.91
N MET A 37 -0.91 -34.85 3.93
CA MET A 37 -1.61 -36.07 4.33
C MET A 37 -1.44 -37.24 3.35
N LYS A 38 -1.03 -36.97 2.11
CA LYS A 38 -0.77 -37.98 1.07
C LYS A 38 0.69 -38.41 1.00
N ALA A 39 1.56 -37.84 1.84
CA ALA A 39 2.96 -38.25 1.91
C ALA A 39 3.06 -39.74 2.29
N PRO A 40 3.78 -40.57 1.49
CA PRO A 40 3.97 -41.98 1.82
C PRO A 40 4.94 -42.14 3.02
N ALA A 41 5.00 -43.36 3.56
CA ALA A 41 6.04 -43.71 4.53
C ALA A 41 7.43 -43.54 3.91
N ILE A 42 8.39 -43.06 4.70
CA ILE A 42 9.77 -42.86 4.25
C ILE A 42 10.38 -44.22 3.91
N SER A 43 10.95 -44.33 2.71
CA SER A 43 11.66 -45.51 2.22
C SER A 43 13.03 -45.16 1.66
N ASP A 44 13.94 -46.14 1.63
CA ASP A 44 15.33 -45.98 1.14
C ASP A 44 15.43 -45.82 -0.40
N GLY A 45 14.31 -45.94 -1.11
CA GLY A 45 14.24 -45.78 -2.57
C GLY A 45 12.84 -45.44 -3.06
N ASN A 46 12.71 -45.23 -4.39
CA ASN A 46 11.47 -44.83 -5.06
C ASN A 46 10.92 -43.44 -4.64
N ASN A 47 11.83 -42.48 -4.42
CA ASN A 47 11.48 -41.14 -3.94
C ASN A 47 10.99 -40.16 -5.02
N PHE A 48 10.99 -40.53 -6.31
CA PHE A 48 10.59 -39.61 -7.38
C PHE A 48 9.20 -39.01 -7.16
N GLY A 49 8.22 -39.83 -6.75
CA GLY A 49 6.88 -39.33 -6.44
C GLY A 49 6.84 -38.36 -5.26
N VAL A 50 7.69 -38.59 -4.26
CA VAL A 50 7.85 -37.72 -3.08
C VAL A 50 8.51 -36.39 -3.48
N ASP A 51 9.52 -36.43 -4.35
CA ASP A 51 10.19 -35.22 -4.85
C ASP A 51 9.22 -34.32 -5.64
N VAL A 52 8.37 -34.92 -6.47
CA VAL A 52 7.30 -34.19 -7.18
C VAL A 52 6.30 -33.59 -6.19
N GLN A 53 5.87 -34.33 -5.18
CA GLN A 53 4.98 -33.80 -4.13
C GLN A 53 5.61 -32.60 -3.40
N ASN A 54 6.89 -32.71 -3.03
CA ASN A 54 7.64 -31.65 -2.36
C ASN A 54 7.76 -30.40 -3.22
N TYR A 55 8.04 -30.56 -4.50
CA TYR A 55 8.09 -29.46 -5.45
C TYR A 55 6.75 -28.71 -5.51
N VAL A 56 5.65 -29.44 -5.72
CA VAL A 56 4.31 -28.83 -5.79
C VAL A 56 3.93 -28.15 -4.48
N ALA A 57 4.21 -28.77 -3.33
CA ALA A 57 3.96 -28.16 -2.03
C ALA A 57 4.74 -26.84 -1.83
N SER A 58 5.96 -26.76 -2.35
CA SER A 58 6.77 -25.55 -2.30
C SER A 58 6.21 -24.42 -3.17
N GLU A 59 5.68 -24.75 -4.36
CA GLU A 59 5.02 -23.79 -5.25
C GLU A 59 3.72 -23.26 -4.64
N LEU A 60 2.90 -24.13 -4.04
CA LEU A 60 1.69 -23.72 -3.32
C LEU A 60 2.01 -22.75 -2.19
N LYS A 61 3.08 -23.03 -1.42
CA LYS A 61 3.54 -22.13 -0.36
C LYS A 61 3.98 -20.77 -0.90
N THR A 62 4.69 -20.74 -2.02
CA THR A 62 5.08 -19.50 -2.69
C THR A 62 3.85 -18.70 -3.12
N MET A 63 2.86 -19.34 -3.74
CA MET A 63 1.61 -18.68 -4.14
C MET A 63 0.83 -18.15 -2.94
N ARG A 64 0.74 -18.92 -1.86
CA ARG A 64 0.13 -18.47 -0.61
C ARG A 64 0.79 -17.22 -0.04
N HIS A 65 2.12 -17.16 -0.06
CA HIS A 65 2.84 -15.97 0.39
C HIS A 65 2.57 -14.76 -0.52
N ALA A 66 2.45 -14.97 -1.83
CA ALA A 66 2.07 -13.91 -2.76
C ALA A 66 0.66 -13.36 -2.46
N MET A 67 -0.30 -14.24 -2.14
CA MET A 67 -1.65 -13.82 -1.74
C MET A 67 -1.63 -13.05 -0.41
N GLN A 68 -0.84 -13.50 0.57
CA GLN A 68 -0.66 -12.77 1.82
C GLN A 68 -0.10 -11.36 1.59
N ALA A 69 0.88 -11.22 0.70
CA ALA A 69 1.44 -9.92 0.32
C ALA A 69 0.40 -9.00 -0.33
N MET A 70 -0.58 -9.52 -1.07
CA MET A 70 -1.69 -8.72 -1.62
C MET A 70 -2.59 -8.17 -0.50
N ILE A 71 -2.86 -8.97 0.54
CA ILE A 71 -3.63 -8.52 1.71
C ILE A 71 -2.91 -7.37 2.42
N ASP A 72 -1.60 -7.53 2.65
CA ASP A 72 -0.77 -6.55 3.34
C ASP A 72 -0.60 -5.28 2.50
N GLY A 73 -0.46 -5.42 1.18
CA GLY A 73 -0.30 -4.33 0.22
C GLY A 73 -1.46 -3.34 0.22
N ALA A 74 -2.70 -3.85 0.36
CA ALA A 74 -3.88 -3.00 0.46
C ALA A 74 -3.88 -2.11 1.71
N SER A 75 -3.46 -2.66 2.87
CA SER A 75 -3.33 -1.87 4.10
C SER A 75 -2.16 -0.88 4.00
N ASN A 76 -1.05 -1.32 3.42
CA ASN A 76 0.15 -0.51 3.23
C ASN A 76 -0.09 0.71 2.33
N TYR A 77 -0.94 0.59 1.30
CA TYR A 77 -1.36 1.72 0.48
C TYR A 77 -1.95 2.86 1.32
N HIS A 78 -2.91 2.56 2.19
CA HIS A 78 -3.58 3.57 3.02
C HIS A 78 -2.60 4.21 4.00
N TRP A 79 -1.71 3.41 4.60
CA TRP A 79 -0.65 3.90 5.47
C TRP A 79 0.28 4.89 4.76
N GLN A 80 0.85 4.49 3.62
CA GLN A 80 1.77 5.32 2.85
C GLN A 80 1.10 6.59 2.34
N ARG A 81 -0.16 6.50 1.90
CA ARG A 81 -0.93 7.65 1.47
C ARG A 81 -1.15 8.65 2.62
N GLY A 82 -1.48 8.15 3.81
CA GLY A 82 -1.62 8.99 5.01
C GLY A 82 -0.33 9.71 5.36
N ALA A 83 0.79 8.98 5.42
CA ALA A 83 2.11 9.56 5.70
C ALA A 83 2.56 10.57 4.63
N GLY A 84 2.21 10.34 3.36
CA GLY A 84 2.48 11.29 2.28
C GLY A 84 1.64 12.57 2.39
N LEU A 85 0.36 12.44 2.74
CA LEU A 85 -0.55 13.57 2.91
C LEU A 85 -0.12 14.48 4.07
N GLU A 86 0.30 13.90 5.19
CA GLU A 86 0.78 14.67 6.36
C GLU A 86 1.93 15.60 5.98
N LYS A 87 2.89 15.11 5.19
CA LYS A 87 4.01 15.91 4.69
C LYS A 87 3.54 17.05 3.79
N LEU A 88 2.62 16.75 2.86
CA LEU A 88 2.09 17.76 1.93
C LEU A 88 1.32 18.88 2.66
N VAL A 89 0.48 18.52 3.63
CA VAL A 89 -0.28 19.52 4.40
C VAL A 89 0.66 20.37 5.26
N ALA A 90 1.69 19.77 5.86
CA ALA A 90 2.69 20.52 6.63
C ALA A 90 3.46 21.53 5.75
N THR A 91 3.80 21.16 4.50
CA THR A 91 4.48 22.07 3.56
C THR A 91 3.57 23.22 3.09
N VAL A 92 2.31 22.93 2.73
CA VAL A 92 1.37 23.96 2.27
C VAL A 92 1.09 25.02 3.35
N SER A 93 1.03 24.63 4.62
CA SER A 93 0.90 25.59 5.73
C SER A 93 2.12 26.51 5.84
N HIS A 94 3.33 26.03 5.56
CA HIS A 94 4.56 26.82 5.62
C HIS A 94 4.66 27.81 4.44
N ASP A 95 4.34 27.38 3.21
CA ASP A 95 4.42 28.25 2.02
C ASP A 95 3.34 29.36 2.01
N THR A 96 2.20 29.13 2.67
CA THR A 96 1.11 30.12 2.77
C THR A 96 1.47 31.29 3.69
N GLU A 97 2.29 31.06 4.73
CA GLU A 97 2.76 32.12 5.63
C GLU A 97 3.80 33.03 4.95
N GLU A 98 4.63 32.49 4.05
CA GLU A 98 5.66 33.25 3.34
C GLU A 98 5.07 34.16 2.23
N SER A 99 3.98 33.74 1.59
CA SER A 99 3.33 34.54 0.53
C SER A 99 2.41 35.66 1.04
N THR A 100 2.07 35.69 2.33
CA THR A 100 1.23 36.76 2.91
C THR A 100 2.04 37.98 3.36
N SER A 101 3.38 37.89 3.43
CA SER A 101 4.23 38.95 3.97
C SER A 101 4.77 39.95 2.91
N THR A 102 4.42 39.81 1.63
CA THR A 102 4.95 40.66 0.54
C THR A 102 3.93 41.56 -0.15
N GLU A 103 2.69 41.67 0.37
CA GLU A 103 1.68 42.63 -0.15
C GLU A 103 1.26 43.65 0.91
N THR A 104 2.20 44.35 1.56
CA THR A 104 1.84 45.60 2.28
C THR A 104 2.97 46.61 2.45
N GLU A 105 3.91 46.76 1.51
CA GLU A 105 4.81 47.94 1.52
C GLU A 105 5.13 48.44 0.11
N GLU A 106 4.23 49.22 -0.49
CA GLU A 106 4.66 50.24 -1.48
C GLU A 106 3.56 51.29 -1.67
N GLY A 107 3.69 52.42 -0.96
CA GLY A 107 2.72 53.51 -1.13
C GLY A 107 2.83 54.70 -0.17
N LYS A 108 4.02 55.09 0.30
CA LYS A 108 4.18 56.39 0.98
C LYS A 108 5.56 57.02 0.82
N SER A 109 5.85 57.54 -0.38
CA SER A 109 6.97 58.44 -0.63
C SER A 109 6.48 59.82 -1.08
N LYS A 110 6.52 60.75 -0.12
CA LYS A 110 6.61 62.22 -0.19
C LYS A 110 6.41 62.90 -1.57
N ALA A 111 5.30 63.65 -1.69
CA ALA A 111 5.22 64.83 -2.55
C ALA A 111 5.42 66.10 -1.69
N LYS A 112 6.53 66.82 -1.92
CA LYS A 112 6.69 68.22 -1.50
C LYS A 112 7.32 68.99 -2.67
N SER A 113 6.50 69.76 -3.40
CA SER A 113 6.97 70.90 -4.21
C SER A 113 5.82 71.87 -4.51
N ASN A 114 6.02 73.08 -3.98
CA ASN A 114 5.56 74.43 -4.34
C ASN A 114 4.08 74.80 -4.53
N LYS A 115 3.67 75.80 -3.73
CA LYS A 115 2.56 76.73 -3.97
C LYS A 115 3.18 78.12 -4.21
N SER A 116 2.73 78.80 -5.27
CA SER A 116 3.01 80.22 -5.57
C SER A 116 2.44 81.17 -4.52
#